data_AF-A0A955RST8-F1
#
_entry.id   AF-A0A955RST8-F1
#
_cell.length_a   1.000
_cell.length_b   1.000
_cell.length_c   1.000
_cell.angle_alpha   90.00
_cell.angle_beta   90.00
_cell.angle_gamma   90.00
#
_symmetry.space_group_name_H-M   'P 1'
#
loop_
_entity.id
_entity.type
_entity.pdbx_description
1 polymer ?
#
loop_
_entity_poly.entity_id
_entity_poly.type
_entity_poly.pdbx_seq_one_letter_code
_entity_poly.pdbx_strand_id
1 'polypeptide(L)'
;MELTEEQKQEIKQKFKVRRTRQMFISLPFVAVMLGFIAFEDQMAALSADIPEQVLGIGFFVAVLAVLGLSFRNWRCPQCDGYLGKNINPKFCSKCGAALQ
;
A
#
# COMPACT_ATOMS: atom_id res chain seq x y z
N MET A 1 -15.33 0.90 27.08
CA MET A 1 -16.10 -0.22 26.51
C MET A 1 -15.09 -1.32 26.24
N GLU A 2 -15.14 -2.41 27.00
CA GLU A 2 -14.24 -3.54 26.80
C GLU A 2 -14.70 -4.31 25.57
N LEU A 3 -13.80 -4.52 24.60
CA LEU A 3 -14.08 -5.31 23.41
C LEU A 3 -14.16 -6.79 23.81
N THR A 4 -15.14 -7.51 23.25
CA THR A 4 -15.18 -8.97 23.38
C THR A 4 -13.99 -9.59 22.66
N GLU A 5 -13.61 -10.82 23.03
CA GLU A 5 -12.54 -11.54 22.35
C GLU A 5 -12.83 -11.74 20.85
N GLU A 6 -14.10 -11.95 20.49
CA GLU A 6 -14.54 -12.04 19.10
C GLU A 6 -14.29 -10.74 18.32
N GLN A 7 -14.64 -9.59 18.90
CA GLN A 7 -14.39 -8.29 18.28
C GLN A 7 -12.89 -8.01 18.10
N LYS A 8 -12.06 -8.41 19.07
CA LYS A 8 -10.59 -8.30 18.96
C LYS A 8 -10.06 -9.14 17.80
N GLN A 9 -10.54 -10.38 17.65
CA GLN A 9 -10.13 -11.25 16.54
C GLN A 9 -10.57 -10.68 15.19
N GLU A 10 -11.78 -10.13 15.11
CA GLU A 10 -12.29 -9.51 13.88
C GLU A 10 -11.43 -8.31 13.45
N ILE A 11 -11.03 -7.44 14.39
CA ILE A 11 -10.12 -6.32 14.15
C ILE A 11 -8.79 -6.82 13.57
N LYS A 12 -8.19 -7.85 14.19
CA LYS A 12 -6.92 -8.44 13.74
C LYS A 12 -7.05 -9.05 12.34
N GLN A 13 -8.14 -9.76 12.07
CA GLN A 13 -8.40 -10.37 10.76
C GLN A 13 -8.57 -9.31 9.67
N LYS A 14 -9.38 -8.27 9.94
CA LYS A 14 -9.56 -7.13 9.02
C LYS A 14 -8.24 -6.40 8.76
N PHE A 15 -7.43 -6.18 9.80
CA PHE A 15 -6.13 -5.56 9.65
C PHE A 15 -5.18 -6.43 8.81
N LYS A 16 -5.12 -7.74 9.07
CA LYS A 16 -4.31 -8.69 8.29
C LYS A 16 -4.69 -8.64 6.81
N VAL A 17 -5.98 -8.68 6.47
CA VAL A 17 -6.45 -8.60 5.08
C VAL A 17 -6.04 -7.27 4.42
N ARG A 18 -6.26 -6.13 5.09
CA ARG A 18 -5.86 -4.80 4.55
C ARG A 18 -4.35 -4.71 4.34
N ARG A 19 -3.55 -5.20 5.29
CA ARG A 19 -2.10 -5.21 5.20
C ARG A 19 -1.59 -6.12 4.08
N THR A 20 -2.14 -7.32 3.96
CA THR A 20 -1.78 -8.26 2.89
C THR A 20 -2.06 -7.64 1.52
N ARG A 21 -3.24 -7.03 1.34
CA ARG A 21 -3.57 -6.30 0.10
C ARG A 21 -2.58 -5.15 -0.17
N GLN A 22 -2.21 -4.39 0.85
CA GLN A 22 -1.22 -3.33 0.71
C GLN A 22 0.13 -3.87 0.22
N MET A 23 0.61 -4.97 0.81
CA MET A 23 1.88 -5.58 0.40
C MET A 23 1.83 -6.11 -1.05
N PHE A 24 0.72 -6.75 -1.44
CA PHE A 24 0.52 -7.22 -2.82
C PHE A 24 0.46 -6.10 -3.86
N ILE A 25 0.13 -4.87 -3.47
CA ILE A 25 0.13 -3.71 -4.36
C ILE A 25 1.51 -3.03 -4.34
N SER A 26 2.03 -2.74 -3.15
CA SER A 26 3.26 -1.95 -3.00
C SER A 26 4.51 -2.71 -3.44
N LEU A 27 4.60 -4.02 -3.18
CA LEU A 27 5.80 -4.78 -3.48
C LEU A 27 6.05 -4.92 -5.00
N PRO A 28 5.06 -5.31 -5.83
CA PRO A 28 5.24 -5.31 -7.28
C PRO A 28 5.50 -3.91 -7.83
N PHE A 29 4.82 -2.89 -7.29
CA PHE A 29 5.04 -1.51 -7.74
C PHE A 29 6.48 -1.04 -7.50
N VAL A 30 7.04 -1.33 -6.31
CA VAL A 30 8.45 -1.04 -6.00
C VAL A 30 9.39 -1.88 -6.87
N ALA A 31 9.08 -3.14 -7.14
CA ALA A 31 9.89 -3.98 -8.02
C ALA A 31 9.94 -3.44 -9.46
N VAL A 32 8.78 -3.01 -10.00
CA VAL A 32 8.69 -2.37 -11.31
C VAL A 32 9.50 -1.07 -11.34
N MET A 33 9.34 -0.21 -10.32
CA MET A 33 10.13 1.02 -10.18
C MET A 33 11.64 0.76 -10.21
N LEU A 34 12.11 -0.22 -9.43
CA LEU A 34 13.53 -0.59 -9.40
C LEU A 34 13.98 -1.18 -10.73
N GLY A 35 13.13 -1.94 -11.41
CA GLY A 35 13.41 -2.47 -12.74
C GLY A 35 13.60 -1.36 -13.78
N PHE A 36 12.74 -0.33 -13.76
CA PHE A 36 12.90 0.85 -14.64
C PHE A 36 14.23 1.55 -14.43
N ILE A 37 14.67 1.69 -13.18
CA ILE A 37 15.95 2.34 -12.84
C ILE A 37 17.15 1.44 -13.21
N ALA A 38 17.05 0.13 -12.95
CA ALA A 38 18.16 -0.81 -13.17
C ALA A 38 18.39 -1.16 -14.65
N PHE A 39 17.35 -1.08 -15.47
CA PHE A 39 17.34 -1.53 -16.86
C PHE A 39 16.90 -0.41 -17.82
N GLU A 40 17.28 0.84 -17.53
CA GLU A 40 16.83 2.02 -18.27
C GLU A 40 17.02 1.89 -19.79
N ASP A 41 18.21 1.47 -20.24
CA ASP A 41 18.52 1.29 -21.68
C ASP A 41 17.63 0.24 -22.35
N GLN A 42 17.33 -0.87 -21.66
CA GLN A 42 16.47 -1.92 -22.20
C GLN A 42 14.99 -1.50 -22.20
N MET A 43 14.58 -0.74 -21.19
CA MET A 43 13.22 -0.18 -21.12
C MET A 43 13.00 0.89 -22.18
N ALA A 44 14.01 1.71 -22.48
CA ALA A 44 13.99 2.65 -23.59
C ALA A 44 13.85 1.94 -24.94
N ALA A 45 14.57 0.84 -25.16
CA ALA A 45 14.44 0.03 -26.37
C ALA A 45 13.04 -0.62 -26.51
N LEU A 46 12.46 -1.10 -25.41
CA LEU A 46 11.11 -1.70 -25.39
C LEU A 46 9.98 -0.68 -25.58
N SER A 47 10.24 0.59 -25.30
CA SER A 47 9.25 1.66 -25.36
C SER A 47 9.49 2.66 -26.49
N ALA A 48 10.37 2.33 -27.45
CA ALA A 48 10.79 3.21 -28.53
C ALA A 48 9.62 3.76 -29.39
N ASP A 49 8.52 3.02 -29.49
CA ASP A 49 7.32 3.44 -30.24
C ASP A 49 6.29 4.21 -29.38
N ILE A 50 6.53 4.36 -28.08
CA ILE A 50 5.61 5.04 -27.16
C ILE A 50 6.15 6.44 -26.86
N PRO A 51 5.34 7.51 -27.05
CA PRO A 51 5.76 8.86 -26.69
C PRO A 51 6.12 8.95 -25.20
N GLU A 52 7.24 9.59 -24.89
CA GLU A 52 7.71 9.77 -23.51
C GLU A 52 6.65 10.44 -22.61
N GLN A 53 5.85 11.35 -23.17
CA GLN A 53 4.78 12.02 -22.42
C GLN A 53 3.69 11.03 -21.99
N VAL A 54 3.37 10.04 -22.83
CA VAL A 54 2.38 9.01 -22.52
C VAL A 54 2.91 8.10 -21.41
N LEU A 55 4.18 7.69 -21.48
CA LEU A 55 4.84 6.92 -20.43
C LEU A 55 4.87 7.69 -19.10
N GLY A 56 5.27 8.96 -19.13
CA GLY A 56 5.35 9.81 -17.94
C GLY A 56 3.98 10.01 -17.27
N ILE A 57 2.94 10.28 -18.05
CA ILE A 57 1.57 10.41 -17.54
C ILE A 57 1.07 9.08 -16.99
N GLY A 58 1.27 7.98 -17.72
CA GLY A 58 0.84 6.64 -17.29
C GLY A 58 1.50 6.24 -15.95
N PHE A 59 2.80 6.49 -15.83
CA PHE A 59 3.54 6.28 -14.59
C PHE A 59 3.00 7.15 -13.44
N PHE A 60 2.78 8.45 -13.68
CA PHE A 60 2.23 9.36 -12.68
C PHE A 60 0.84 8.91 -12.19
N VAL A 61 -0.05 8.51 -13.10
CA VAL A 61 -1.37 7.97 -12.76
C VAL A 61 -1.24 6.68 -11.93
N ALA A 62 -0.32 5.79 -12.29
CA ALA A 62 -0.07 4.57 -11.52
C ALA A 62 0.43 4.86 -10.10
N VAL A 63 1.36 5.81 -9.94
CA VAL A 63 1.83 6.28 -8.61
C VAL A 63 0.65 6.78 -7.78
N LEU A 64 -0.19 7.67 -8.35
CA LEU A 64 -1.35 8.21 -7.65
C LEU A 64 -2.35 7.11 -7.24
N ALA A 65 -2.59 6.12 -8.11
CA ALA A 65 -3.47 5.00 -7.80
C ALA A 65 -2.94 4.17 -6.62
N VAL A 66 -1.64 3.86 -6.63
CA VAL A 66 -0.98 3.12 -5.54
C VAL A 66 -1.01 3.90 -4.23
N LEU A 67 -0.74 5.21 -4.27
CA LEU A 67 -0.82 6.08 -3.10
C LEU A 67 -2.25 6.17 -2.54
N GLY A 68 -3.26 6.29 -3.42
CA GLY A 68 -4.67 6.29 -3.02
C GLY A 68 -5.09 4.98 -2.35
N LEU A 69 -4.71 3.84 -2.94
CA LEU A 69 -4.93 2.52 -2.35
C LEU A 69 -4.20 2.37 -1.00
N SER A 70 -2.97 2.87 -0.91
CA SER A 70 -2.20 2.90 0.33
C SER A 70 -2.93 3.71 1.40
N PHE A 71 -3.39 4.90 1.08
CA PHE A 71 -4.11 5.76 2.03
C PHE A 71 -5.42 5.12 2.51
N ARG A 72 -6.14 4.42 1.62
CA ARG A 72 -7.38 3.70 1.97
C ARG A 72 -7.11 2.47 2.84
N ASN A 73 -6.10 1.68 2.51
CA ASN A 73 -5.80 0.42 3.19
C ASN A 73 -5.01 0.61 4.49
N TRP A 74 -4.18 1.66 4.59
CA TRP A 74 -3.32 1.96 5.73
C TRP A 74 -4.05 2.70 6.87
N ARG A 75 -5.21 2.15 7.24
CA ARG A 75 -6.09 2.69 8.28
C ARG A 75 -6.52 1.61 9.26
N CYS A 76 -6.66 2.01 10.51
CA CYS A 76 -7.16 1.15 11.57
C CYS A 76 -8.58 0.67 11.23
N PRO A 77 -8.87 -0.65 11.29
CA PRO A 77 -10.23 -1.14 11.01
C PRO A 77 -11.24 -0.77 12.09
N GLN A 78 -10.80 -0.32 13.28
CA GLN A 78 -11.67 0.05 14.39
C GLN A 78 -12.07 1.54 14.38
N CYS A 79 -11.11 2.44 14.17
CA CYS A 79 -11.35 3.89 14.25
C CYS A 79 -11.15 4.63 12.91
N ASP A 80 -10.77 3.91 11.85
CA ASP A 80 -10.39 4.45 10.53
C ASP A 80 -9.24 5.49 10.55
N GLY A 81 -8.55 5.60 11.69
CA GLY A 81 -7.38 6.45 11.86
C GLY A 81 -6.19 5.95 11.04
N TYR A 82 -5.46 6.88 10.43
CA TYR A 82 -4.22 6.58 9.70
C TYR A 82 -3.15 6.00 10.65
N LEU A 83 -2.53 4.88 10.23
CA LEU A 83 -1.59 4.13 11.08
C LEU A 83 -0.16 4.68 11.09
N GLY A 84 0.10 5.76 10.36
CA GLY A 84 1.41 6.41 10.34
C GLY A 84 2.45 5.62 9.54
N LYS A 85 3.73 5.89 9.81
CA LYS A 85 4.87 5.36 9.04
C LYS A 85 5.31 3.95 9.44
N ASN A 86 4.79 3.41 10.55
CA ASN A 86 5.20 2.09 11.01
C ASN A 86 4.63 1.03 10.06
N ILE A 87 5.46 0.17 9.47
CA ILE A 87 5.07 -0.88 8.51
C ILE A 87 4.42 -2.09 9.21
N ASN A 88 4.65 -2.26 10.52
CA ASN A 88 4.16 -3.39 11.29
C ASN A 88 3.60 -2.97 12.67
N PRO A 89 2.54 -2.14 12.72
CA PRO A 89 1.99 -1.68 13.98
C PRO A 89 1.31 -2.83 14.73
N LYS A 90 1.71 -3.05 15.99
CA LYS A 90 1.04 -3.98 16.91
C LYS A 90 -0.25 -3.38 17.48
N PHE A 91 -0.26 -2.07 17.69
CA PHE A 91 -1.41 -1.31 18.22
C PHE A 91 -1.68 -0.07 17.38
N CYS A 92 -2.93 0.38 17.35
CA CYS A 92 -3.29 1.66 16.76
C CYS A 92 -2.90 2.83 17.68
N SER A 93 -2.13 3.79 17.16
CA SER A 93 -1.73 5.00 17.90
C SER A 93 -2.87 5.97 18.20
N LYS A 94 -4.03 5.82 17.54
CA LYS A 94 -5.20 6.69 17.72
C LYS A 94 -6.22 6.13 18.73
N CYS A 95 -6.55 4.84 18.63
CA CYS A 95 -7.58 4.23 19.48
C CYS A 95 -7.08 3.11 20.40
N GLY A 96 -5.79 2.74 20.33
CA GLY A 96 -5.21 1.70 21.18
C GLY A 96 -5.57 0.26 20.80
N ALA A 97 -6.42 0.04 19.79
CA ALA A 97 -6.81 -1.30 19.38
C ALA A 97 -5.60 -2.17 18.99
N ALA A 98 -5.59 -3.42 19.47
CA ALA A 98 -4.59 -4.42 19.08
C ALA A 98 -4.84 -4.85 17.62
N LEU A 99 -3.83 -4.69 16.78
CA LEU A 99 -3.87 -5.03 15.36
C LEU A 99 -3.24 -6.40 15.08
N GLN A 100 -2.44 -6.91 16.02
CA GLN A 100 -1.70 -8.18 15.93
C GLN A 100 -1.78 -8.94 17.24
#